data_AF-A0A428NGQ0-F1
#
_entry.id   AF-A0A428NGQ0-F1
#
_cell.length_a   1.000
_cell.length_b   1.000
_cell.length_c   1.000
_cell.angle_alpha   90.00
_cell.angle_beta   90.00
_cell.angle_gamma   90.00
#
_symmetry.space_group_name_H-M   'P 1'
#
loop_
_entity.id
_entity.type
_entity.pdbx_description
1 polymer ?
#
loop_
_entity_poly.entity_id
_entity_poly.type
_entity_poly.pdbx_seq_one_letter_code
_entity_poly.pdbx_strand_id
1 'polypeptide(L)'
;MSISQQQAMDEAAQRVIDERGPLKEVEADIVCLDGHRFRINYGVPQHVTDKLDALFWQDGDVKYEDIPEELKVYEVKDEQPDEEVKCEDITEELKAYEVKDKQPDGEDGGKK
;
A
#
# COMPACT_ATOMS: atom_id res chain seq x y z
N MET A 1 33.30 13.30 -17.17
CA MET A 1 33.25 12.56 -15.89
C MET A 1 34.23 11.42 -16.00
N SER A 2 35.16 11.28 -15.05
CA SER A 2 36.24 10.27 -15.11
C SER A 2 35.77 8.95 -14.50
N ILE A 3 36.22 7.81 -15.03
CA ILE A 3 35.89 6.46 -14.55
C ILE A 3 36.13 6.33 -13.02
N SER A 4 37.21 6.92 -12.50
CA SER A 4 37.51 6.93 -11.07
C SER A 4 36.47 7.66 -10.20
N GLN A 5 35.79 8.67 -10.75
CA GLN A 5 34.75 9.40 -10.04
C GLN A 5 33.44 8.61 -10.00
N GLN A 6 33.13 7.87 -11.09
CA GLN A 6 31.96 6.98 -11.14
C GLN A 6 32.10 5.80 -10.17
N GLN A 7 33.31 5.20 -10.08
CA GLN A 7 33.59 4.10 -9.15
C GLN A 7 33.46 4.50 -7.68
N ALA A 8 33.87 5.72 -7.32
CA ALA A 8 33.74 6.22 -5.95
C ALA A 8 32.27 6.45 -5.54
N MET A 9 31.42 6.88 -6.47
CA MET A 9 29.98 7.03 -6.21
C MET A 9 29.27 5.69 -6.05
N ASP A 10 29.67 4.68 -6.83
CA ASP A 10 29.13 3.33 -6.75
C ASP A 10 29.49 2.66 -5.41
N GLU A 11 30.75 2.78 -4.96
CA GLU A 11 31.19 2.29 -3.64
C GLU A 11 30.43 3.00 -2.49
N ALA A 12 30.21 4.31 -2.61
CA ALA A 12 29.45 5.06 -1.61
C ALA A 12 27.96 4.65 -1.59
N ALA A 13 27.34 4.43 -2.76
CA ALA A 13 25.97 3.95 -2.86
C ALA A 13 25.83 2.54 -2.26
N GLN A 14 26.76 1.64 -2.57
CA GLN A 14 26.76 0.28 -2.04
C GLN A 14 26.89 0.25 -0.51
N ARG A 15 27.76 1.09 0.08
CA ARG A 15 27.89 1.24 1.54
C ARG A 15 26.61 1.76 2.19
N VAL A 16 25.95 2.74 1.57
CA VAL A 16 24.68 3.29 2.08
C VAL A 16 23.56 2.23 2.04
N ILE A 17 23.55 1.36 1.03
CA ILE A 17 22.57 0.26 0.95
C ILE A 17 22.87 -0.81 2.00
N ASP A 18 24.15 -1.16 2.21
CA ASP A 18 24.57 -2.14 3.22
C ASP A 18 24.22 -1.68 4.65
N GLU A 19 24.45 -0.41 4.99
CA GLU A 19 24.06 0.16 6.29
C GLU A 19 22.53 0.27 6.47
N ARG A 20 21.78 0.54 5.40
CA ARG A 20 20.31 0.64 5.46
C ARG A 20 19.64 -0.72 5.58
N GLY A 21 20.34 -1.80 5.24
CA GLY A 21 19.77 -3.15 5.20
C GLY A 21 18.77 -3.35 4.05
N PRO A 22 18.29 -4.58 3.85
CA PRO A 22 17.27 -4.86 2.85
C PRO A 22 16.01 -4.04 3.13
N LEU A 23 15.33 -3.61 2.06
CA LEU A 23 14.03 -2.95 2.19
C LEU A 23 13.08 -3.89 2.94
N LYS A 24 12.37 -3.36 3.94
CA LYS A 24 11.31 -4.10 4.64
C LYS A 24 10.31 -4.60 3.60
N GLU A 25 10.09 -5.90 3.56
CA GLU A 25 9.01 -6.48 2.75
C GLU A 25 7.69 -5.96 3.32
N VAL A 26 6.98 -5.15 2.53
CA VAL A 26 5.66 -4.63 2.91
C VAL A 26 4.64 -5.64 2.41
N GLU A 27 3.79 -6.10 3.32
CA GLU A 27 2.74 -7.05 2.99
C GLU A 27 1.72 -6.42 2.04
N ALA A 28 1.09 -7.26 1.23
CA ALA A 28 0.04 -6.81 0.34
C ALA A 28 -1.22 -6.47 1.13
N ASP A 29 -1.83 -5.33 0.81
CA ASP A 29 -3.12 -4.97 1.38
C ASP A 29 -4.21 -5.97 0.95
N ILE A 30 -5.17 -6.20 1.84
CA ILE A 30 -6.29 -7.12 1.61
C ILE A 30 -7.60 -6.34 1.68
N VAL A 31 -8.43 -6.51 0.65
CA VAL A 31 -9.80 -5.98 0.61
C VAL A 31 -10.79 -7.12 0.78
N CYS A 32 -11.80 -6.92 1.62
CA CYS A 32 -12.90 -7.88 1.80
C CYS A 32 -14.14 -7.43 1.01
N LEU A 33 -14.58 -8.25 0.06
CA LEU A 33 -15.82 -8.04 -0.71
C LEU A 33 -16.72 -9.26 -0.54
N ASP A 34 -17.95 -9.06 -0.04
CA ASP A 34 -18.94 -10.15 0.18
C ASP A 34 -18.42 -11.34 1.00
N GLY A 35 -17.48 -11.11 1.93
CA GLY A 35 -16.84 -12.16 2.73
C GLY A 35 -15.67 -12.88 2.06
N HIS A 36 -15.30 -12.48 0.84
CA HIS A 36 -14.13 -12.97 0.13
C HIS A 36 -12.96 -11.98 0.26
N ARG A 37 -11.75 -12.52 0.46
CA ARG A 37 -10.51 -11.74 0.65
C ARG A 37 -9.76 -11.63 -0.66
N PHE A 38 -9.40 -10.42 -1.07
CA PHE A 38 -8.65 -10.15 -2.29
C PHE A 38 -7.36 -9.41 -1.99
N ARG A 39 -6.26 -9.89 -2.59
CA ARG A 39 -4.97 -9.22 -2.49
C ARG A 39 -4.92 -8.02 -3.45
N ILE A 40 -4.41 -6.89 -2.98
CA ILE A 40 -4.19 -5.67 -3.78
C ILE A 40 -2.77 -5.11 -3.56
N ASN A 41 -2.39 -4.10 -4.36
CA ASN A 41 -1.07 -3.45 -4.35
C ASN A 41 0.09 -4.38 -4.73
N TYR A 42 0.76 -4.98 -3.75
CA TYR A 42 2.05 -5.66 -3.95
C TYR A 42 1.89 -7.01 -4.65
N GLY A 43 2.32 -7.06 -5.92
CA GLY A 43 2.19 -8.23 -6.79
C GLY A 43 0.90 -8.24 -7.62
N VAL A 44 0.11 -7.17 -7.55
CA VAL A 44 -1.18 -7.03 -8.23
C VAL A 44 -1.13 -5.80 -9.14
N PRO A 45 -1.55 -5.91 -10.42
CA PRO A 45 -1.55 -4.75 -11.30
C PRO A 45 -2.38 -3.59 -10.72
N GLN A 46 -1.90 -2.35 -10.93
CA GLN A 46 -2.57 -1.17 -10.36
C GLN A 46 -4.03 -1.05 -10.81
N HIS A 47 -4.35 -1.39 -12.06
CA HIS A 47 -5.71 -1.37 -12.58
C HIS A 47 -6.63 -2.43 -11.94
N VAL A 48 -6.08 -3.52 -11.40
CA VAL A 48 -6.85 -4.53 -10.64
C VAL A 48 -7.14 -3.99 -9.25
N THR A 49 -6.14 -3.38 -8.61
CA THR A 49 -6.29 -2.75 -7.29
C THR A 49 -7.34 -1.64 -7.32
N ASP A 50 -7.28 -0.75 -8.31
CA ASP A 50 -8.23 0.36 -8.47
C ASP A 50 -9.67 -0.13 -8.65
N LYS A 51 -9.87 -1.20 -9.44
CA LYS A 51 -11.19 -1.82 -9.62
C LYS A 51 -11.72 -2.44 -8.32
N LEU A 52 -10.88 -3.16 -7.56
CA LEU A 52 -11.27 -3.78 -6.29
C LEU A 52 -11.59 -2.71 -5.23
N ASP A 53 -10.78 -1.65 -5.15
CA ASP A 53 -11.02 -0.51 -4.27
C ASP A 53 -12.32 0.23 -4.65
N ALA A 54 -12.55 0.47 -5.95
CA ALA A 54 -13.78 1.08 -6.43
C ALA A 54 -15.04 0.25 -6.09
N LEU A 55 -14.95 -1.09 -6.11
CA LEU A 55 -16.03 -1.97 -5.68
C LEU A 55 -16.23 -1.90 -4.15
N PHE A 56 -15.15 -1.77 -3.38
CA PHE A 56 -15.22 -1.63 -1.93
C PHE A 56 -15.87 -0.32 -1.47
N TRP A 57 -15.55 0.79 -2.15
CA TRP A 57 -16.13 2.10 -1.88
C TRP A 57 -17.46 2.35 -2.59
N GLN A 58 -17.94 1.40 -3.40
CA GLN A 58 -19.22 1.53 -4.08
C GLN A 58 -20.35 1.54 -3.04
N ASP A 59 -21.26 2.50 -3.14
CA ASP A 59 -22.44 2.60 -2.29
C ASP A 59 -23.44 1.50 -2.69
N GLY A 60 -23.20 0.28 -2.20
CA GLY A 60 -23.99 -0.92 -2.49
C GLY A 60 -23.30 -2.20 -1.99
N ASP A 61 -24.11 -3.19 -1.58
CA ASP A 61 -23.63 -4.53 -1.28
C ASP A 61 -23.13 -5.22 -2.56
N VAL A 62 -21.86 -5.03 -2.91
CA VAL A 62 -21.21 -5.75 -4.02
C VAL A 62 -21.18 -7.24 -3.67
N LYS A 63 -21.81 -8.08 -4.49
CA LYS A 63 -21.79 -9.53 -4.34
C LYS A 63 -20.61 -10.15 -5.07
N TYR A 64 -20.18 -11.33 -4.61
CA TYR A 64 -19.11 -12.06 -5.28
C TYR A 64 -19.44 -12.35 -6.76
N GLU A 65 -20.72 -12.51 -7.09
CA GLU A 65 -21.17 -12.71 -8.48
C GLU A 65 -20.92 -11.49 -9.38
N ASP A 66 -20.99 -10.28 -8.84
CA ASP A 66 -20.73 -9.03 -9.56
C ASP A 66 -19.23 -8.76 -9.78
N ILE A 67 -18.36 -9.44 -9.03
CA ILE A 67 -16.91 -9.31 -9.19
C ILE A 67 -16.48 -10.01 -10.49
N PRO A 68 -15.85 -9.30 -11.44
CA PRO A 68 -15.39 -9.90 -12.68
C PRO A 68 -14.34 -10.99 -12.43
N GLU A 69 -14.37 -12.05 -13.24
CA GLU A 69 -13.47 -13.22 -13.09
C GLU A 69 -11.98 -12.83 -13.14
N GLU A 70 -11.63 -11.77 -13.87
CA GLU A 70 -10.28 -11.20 -13.91
C GLU A 70 -9.78 -10.76 -12.52
N LEU A 71 -10.67 -10.35 -11.62
CA LEU A 71 -10.32 -9.96 -10.25
C LEU A 71 -10.36 -11.17 -9.31
N LYS A 72 -11.21 -12.17 -9.60
CA LYS A 72 -11.33 -13.41 -8.81
C LYS A 72 -10.04 -14.23 -8.74
N VAL A 73 -9.15 -14.10 -9.72
CA VAL A 73 -7.84 -14.77 -9.69
C VAL A 73 -6.93 -14.25 -8.56
N TYR A 74 -7.21 -13.07 -8.01
CA TYR A 74 -6.48 -12.46 -6.88
C TYR A 74 -7.16 -12.73 -5.53
N GLU A 75 -8.20 -13.57 -5.52
CA GLU A 75 -8.82 -14.05 -4.29
C GLU A 75 -7.82 -14.90 -3.51
N VAL A 76 -7.62 -14.53 -2.25
CA VAL A 76 -6.83 -15.31 -1.30
C VAL A 76 -7.72 -16.43 -0.78
N LYS A 77 -7.52 -17.63 -1.32
CA LYS A 77 -8.12 -18.85 -0.80
C LYS A 77 -7.22 -19.37 0.31
N ASP A 78 -7.57 -19.07 1.55
CA ASP A 78 -6.84 -19.58 2.70
C ASP A 78 -6.93 -21.10 2.74
N GLU A 79 -5.87 -21.77 2.30
CA GLU A 79 -5.74 -23.23 2.41
C GLU A 79 -5.09 -23.63 3.75
N GLN A 80 -5.13 -22.77 4.77
CA GLN A 80 -4.67 -23.10 6.13
C GLN A 80 -5.68 -22.57 7.16
N PRO A 81 -6.23 -23.44 8.03
CA PRO A 81 -6.87 -22.97 9.25
C PRO A 81 -5.78 -22.37 10.16
N ASP A 82 -6.18 -21.64 11.20
CA ASP A 82 -5.31 -21.04 12.23
C ASP A 82 -4.91 -19.57 11.98
N GLU A 83 -5.89 -18.68 11.75
CA GLU A 83 -6.09 -17.45 12.53
C GLU A 83 -7.31 -16.71 11.93
N GLU A 84 -8.38 -16.60 12.72
CA GLU A 84 -9.62 -15.94 12.35
C GLU A 84 -9.38 -14.41 12.27
N VAL A 85 -8.77 -13.93 11.18
CA VAL A 85 -8.66 -12.50 10.89
C VAL A 85 -10.02 -12.03 10.39
N LYS A 86 -10.85 -11.54 11.31
CA LYS A 86 -12.13 -10.88 11.01
C LYS A 86 -11.88 -9.59 10.25
N CYS A 87 -12.53 -9.41 9.10
CA CYS A 87 -12.50 -8.17 8.30
C CYS A 87 -13.06 -6.93 9.05
N GLU A 88 -13.49 -7.09 10.30
CA GLU A 88 -14.09 -6.05 11.13
C GLU A 88 -13.04 -5.06 11.71
N ASP A 89 -11.76 -5.46 11.80
CA ASP A 89 -10.74 -4.72 12.56
C ASP A 89 -9.99 -3.63 11.75
N ILE A 90 -10.00 -3.70 10.41
CA ILE A 90 -9.22 -2.79 9.54
C ILE A 90 -9.77 -1.35 9.45
N THR A 91 -10.95 -1.07 10.01
CA THR A 91 -11.55 0.28 9.95
C THR A 91 -11.06 1.25 11.03
N GLU A 92 -10.47 0.76 12.13
CA GLU A 92 -9.98 1.64 13.21
C GLU A 92 -8.55 2.16 12.97
N GLU A 93 -7.69 1.39 12.29
CA GLU A 93 -6.27 1.77 12.11
C GLU A 93 -6.07 2.88 11.06
N LEU A 94 -6.96 3.00 10.06
CA LEU A 94 -6.88 4.04 9.02
C LEU A 94 -7.35 5.43 9.48
N LYS A 95 -7.97 5.57 10.65
CA LYS A 95 -8.26 6.91 11.23
C LYS A 95 -7.01 7.63 11.74
N ALA A 96 -5.91 6.92 11.97
CA ALA A 96 -4.70 7.52 12.54
C ALA A 96 -3.85 8.29 11.51
N TYR A 97 -4.11 8.12 10.21
CA TYR A 97 -3.39 8.78 9.12
C TYR A 97 -4.17 9.93 8.45
N GLU A 98 -5.13 10.55 9.15
CA GLU A 98 -5.55 11.91 8.78
C GLU A 98 -4.38 12.87 9.03
N VAL A 99 -3.66 13.11 7.94
CA VAL A 99 -2.54 14.01 7.77
C VAL A 99 -2.87 15.37 8.43
N LYS A 100 -2.25 15.66 9.56
CA LYS A 100 -2.09 17.04 10.06
C LYS A 100 -1.12 17.77 9.13
N ASP A 101 -1.57 18.10 7.93
CA ASP A 101 -0.92 19.09 7.08
C ASP A 101 -1.25 20.47 7.67
N LYS A 102 -0.59 20.79 8.79
CA LYS A 102 -0.52 22.17 9.26
C LYS A 102 0.66 22.80 8.55
N GLN A 103 0.34 23.49 7.45
CA GLN A 103 1.23 24.36 6.68
C GLN A 103 2.19 25.15 7.60
N PRO A 104 3.49 25.25 7.25
CA PRO A 104 4.36 26.25 7.84
C PRO A 104 3.93 27.62 7.30
N ASP A 105 3.30 28.43 8.15
CA ASP A 105 3.06 29.85 7.87
C ASP A 105 4.42 30.57 7.90
N GLY A 106 4.94 30.84 6.71
CA GLY A 106 6.06 31.74 6.47
C GLY A 106 5.57 33.03 5.83
N GLU A 107 6.21 34.13 6.21
CA GLU A 107 6.02 35.54 5.80
C GLU A 107 4.80 36.24 6.43
N ASP A 108 4.89 37.45 6.99
CA ASP A 108 5.56 38.64 6.46
C ASP A 108 5.69 39.73 7.55
N GLY A 109 6.79 40.48 7.49
CA GLY A 109 6.73 41.94 7.67
C GLY A 109 6.83 42.54 9.08
N GLY A 110 7.83 43.41 9.24
CA GLY A 110 7.55 44.71 9.85
C GLY A 110 8.42 45.14 11.02
N LYS A 111 9.51 45.84 10.66
CA LYS A 111 10.25 46.80 11.49
C LYS A 111 9.35 47.57 12.48
N LYS A 112 9.86 47.77 13.69
CA LYS A 112 10.08 49.11 14.26
C LYS A 112 11.01 49.06 15.47
#